data_AF-A0AAE2BZX9-F1
#
_entry.id   AF-A0AAE2BZX9-F1
#
_cell.length_a   1.000
_cell.length_b   1.000
_cell.length_c   1.000
_cell.angle_alpha   90.00
_cell.angle_beta   90.00
_cell.angle_gamma   90.00
#
_symmetry.space_group_name_H-M   'P 1'
#
loop_
_entity.id
_entity.type
_entity.pdbx_description
1 polymer ?
#
loop_
_entity_poly.entity_id
_entity_poly.type
_entity_poly.pdbx_seq_one_letter_code
_entity_poly.pdbx_strand_id
1 'polypeptide(L)'
;MSSNYHYDEGAWGIGINYGLLGDDLPPPSDTISRLKQRSVRKIRLFEPAQDVLTALHDSGISVIVGTRNEDLGPLASDPAAATAWVENNILPHSSSVQITSVAAGNEVFPGDLAQYIPDAMKNLDDALRAASVSATVTTAVSMQVLSNSFPPSRGQFSAEAATLMTQITKFLASKNFPLLVNVYPYFARIGDPLSVELNYALLQDGATTVPDCPLTYTNLFDAMVDAFHAALESVGGSNVEVVVSETGWPSDGGRDASVENAQTYNNNLIRLVSSGEGTPRRPGKDIDTYIFAMFNENLKPEGVERNWGLFYPNLTEANSASGMAVDDECKLKFLELKAKRNYRFITFKIEGQQVMVDKLGSPDESYEDFTASLPSDECRYAVYDFDFTTNENCQKSKIFFIAWSPDSSRVRMKMVYASSKDRFKRELDGIQVELQATDPSEMSFDIIKERAR
;
A
#
# COMPACT_ATOMS: atom_id res chain seq x y z
N MET A 1 6.08 17.79 -14.24
CA MET A 1 5.25 17.11 -13.23
C MET A 1 6.22 16.32 -12.38
N SER A 2 6.54 16.83 -11.21
CA SER A 2 7.39 16.17 -10.21
C SER A 2 6.63 14.99 -9.61
N SER A 3 7.27 13.82 -9.58
CA SER A 3 6.74 12.58 -9.01
C SER A 3 6.76 12.67 -7.48
N ASN A 4 5.71 12.18 -6.80
CA ASN A 4 5.73 11.99 -5.33
C ASN A 4 6.55 10.76 -4.89
N TYR A 5 6.98 9.93 -5.84
CA TYR A 5 7.88 8.80 -5.66
C TYR A 5 9.10 9.00 -6.56
N HIS A 6 10.21 9.47 -5.98
CA HIS A 6 11.48 9.54 -6.70
C HIS A 6 12.13 8.16 -6.68
N TYR A 7 11.80 7.33 -7.67
CA TYR A 7 12.65 6.21 -8.05
C TYR A 7 13.82 6.81 -8.84
N ASP A 8 14.86 7.24 -8.15
CA ASP A 8 16.12 7.63 -8.80
C ASP A 8 16.70 6.40 -9.53
N GLU A 9 17.53 6.64 -10.55
CA GLU A 9 18.39 5.62 -11.16
C GLU A 9 19.36 5.08 -10.08
N GLY A 10 18.86 4.17 -9.24
CA GLY A 10 19.50 3.83 -7.96
C GLY A 10 18.65 3.00 -6.99
N ALA A 11 17.31 2.97 -7.13
CA ALA A 11 16.43 2.15 -6.28
C ALA A 11 16.46 0.64 -6.65
N TRP A 12 17.64 0.05 -6.82
CA TRP A 12 17.83 -1.33 -7.30
C TRP A 12 17.23 -2.39 -6.36
N GLY A 13 16.97 -2.05 -5.09
CA GLY A 13 16.43 -2.98 -4.07
C GLY A 13 14.90 -3.06 -3.97
N ILE A 14 14.13 -2.15 -4.59
CA ILE A 14 12.67 -2.10 -4.41
C ILE A 14 11.93 -2.89 -5.49
N GLY A 15 11.06 -3.81 -5.05
CA GLY A 15 10.05 -4.49 -5.85
C GLY A 15 8.63 -4.22 -5.38
N ILE A 16 7.63 -4.76 -6.11
CA ILE A 16 6.21 -4.61 -5.77
C ILE A 16 5.52 -5.98 -5.83
N ASN A 17 4.70 -6.30 -4.83
CA ASN A 17 3.83 -7.47 -4.88
C ASN A 17 2.66 -7.21 -5.83
N TYR A 18 2.49 -8.05 -6.85
CA TYR A 18 1.35 -7.96 -7.77
C TYR A 18 0.29 -8.98 -7.34
N GLY A 19 -0.58 -8.54 -6.42
CA GLY A 19 -1.76 -9.28 -5.97
C GLY A 19 -2.87 -9.30 -7.03
N LEU A 20 -3.63 -10.39 -7.06
CA LEU A 20 -4.64 -10.69 -8.07
C LEU A 20 -6.03 -10.96 -7.48
N LEU A 21 -6.24 -10.72 -6.18
CA LEU A 21 -7.53 -10.93 -5.51
C LEU A 21 -8.45 -9.70 -5.68
N GLY A 22 -8.74 -9.34 -6.92
CA GLY A 22 -9.71 -8.30 -7.27
C GLY A 22 -10.43 -8.61 -8.58
N ASP A 23 -11.72 -8.27 -8.68
CA ASP A 23 -12.52 -8.45 -9.91
C ASP A 23 -12.60 -7.21 -10.81
N ASP A 24 -11.95 -6.12 -10.39
CA ASP A 24 -11.89 -4.82 -11.07
C ASP A 24 -10.46 -4.45 -11.53
N LEU A 25 -9.50 -5.37 -11.39
CA LEU A 25 -8.09 -5.15 -11.71
C LEU A 25 -7.86 -4.94 -13.23
N PRO A 26 -6.90 -4.07 -13.60
CA PRO A 26 -6.58 -3.82 -15.00
C PRO A 26 -5.88 -5.04 -15.63
N PRO A 27 -5.92 -5.18 -16.97
CA PRO A 27 -5.20 -6.24 -17.68
C PRO A 27 -3.70 -6.24 -17.34
N PRO A 28 -3.04 -7.42 -17.27
CA PRO A 28 -1.61 -7.50 -16.93
C PRO A 28 -0.70 -6.62 -17.80
N SER A 29 -0.99 -6.48 -19.10
CA SER A 29 -0.25 -5.61 -20.02
C SER A 29 -0.20 -4.15 -19.57
N ASP A 30 -1.31 -3.64 -19.03
CA ASP A 30 -1.44 -2.26 -18.60
C ASP A 30 -0.70 -2.06 -17.28
N THR A 31 -0.77 -3.05 -16.39
CA THR A 31 0.02 -3.10 -15.15
C THR A 31 1.51 -3.13 -15.43
N ILE A 32 1.99 -4.02 -16.32
CA ILE A 32 3.41 -4.08 -16.69
C ILE A 32 3.86 -2.75 -17.32
N SER A 33 3.03 -2.14 -18.17
CA SER A 33 3.30 -0.82 -18.73
C SER A 33 3.43 0.25 -17.63
N ARG A 34 2.54 0.22 -16.63
CA ARG A 34 2.58 1.12 -15.48
C ARG A 34 3.83 0.94 -14.63
N LEU A 35 4.21 -0.30 -14.34
CA LEU A 35 5.45 -0.62 -13.61
C LEU A 35 6.69 -0.09 -14.35
N LYS A 36 6.75 -0.27 -15.67
CA LYS A 36 7.83 0.28 -16.50
C LYS A 36 7.88 1.80 -16.46
N GLN A 37 6.74 2.48 -16.53
CA GLN A 37 6.65 3.95 -16.40
C GLN A 37 7.12 4.46 -15.04
N ARG A 38 7.00 3.64 -13.99
CA ARG A 38 7.47 3.95 -12.63
C ARG A 38 8.87 3.43 -12.33
N SER A 39 9.60 2.97 -13.36
CA SER A 39 10.95 2.41 -13.21
C SER A 39 11.04 1.22 -12.26
N VAL A 40 9.93 0.53 -12.00
CA VAL A 40 9.93 -0.70 -11.19
C VAL A 40 10.50 -1.82 -12.05
N ARG A 41 11.37 -2.63 -11.44
CA ARG A 41 12.13 -3.70 -12.11
C ARG A 41 12.01 -5.06 -11.44
N LYS A 42 11.32 -5.15 -10.32
CA LYS A 42 11.12 -6.39 -9.55
C LYS A 42 9.66 -6.52 -9.16
N ILE A 43 9.07 -7.68 -9.36
CA ILE A 43 7.75 -7.99 -8.82
C ILE A 43 7.72 -9.35 -8.13
N ARG A 44 6.70 -9.56 -7.29
CA ARG A 44 6.41 -10.87 -6.71
C ARG A 44 4.97 -11.28 -7.04
N LEU A 45 4.82 -12.51 -7.52
CA LEU A 45 3.54 -13.19 -7.73
C LEU A 45 3.38 -14.26 -6.66
N PHE A 46 2.15 -14.44 -6.17
CA PHE A 46 1.81 -15.40 -5.12
C PHE A 46 1.45 -16.78 -5.67
N GLU A 47 1.22 -16.86 -6.97
CA GLU A 47 0.89 -18.08 -7.72
C GLU A 47 1.45 -17.96 -9.15
N PRO A 48 1.54 -19.06 -9.93
CA PRO A 48 2.06 -19.02 -11.29
C PRO A 48 1.02 -18.48 -12.29
N ALA A 49 0.65 -17.21 -12.16
CA ALA A 49 -0.31 -16.52 -13.02
C ALA A 49 0.20 -16.40 -14.47
N GLN A 50 -0.28 -17.28 -15.35
CA GLN A 50 0.24 -17.47 -16.72
C GLN A 50 0.06 -16.22 -17.61
N ASP A 51 -1.04 -15.50 -17.43
CA ASP A 51 -1.33 -14.25 -18.14
C ASP A 51 -0.35 -13.14 -17.74
N VAL A 52 -0.02 -13.00 -16.46
CA VAL A 52 0.99 -12.06 -15.97
C VAL A 52 2.39 -12.48 -16.42
N LEU A 53 2.75 -13.76 -16.31
CA LEU A 53 4.03 -14.28 -16.78
C LEU A 53 4.22 -14.09 -18.29
N THR A 54 3.15 -14.19 -19.08
CA THR A 54 3.17 -13.87 -20.51
C THR A 54 3.37 -12.37 -20.74
N ALA A 55 2.67 -11.51 -20.00
CA ALA A 55 2.81 -10.06 -20.11
C ALA A 55 4.21 -9.55 -19.69
N LEU A 56 4.97 -10.34 -18.93
CA LEU A 56 6.35 -10.03 -18.52
C LEU A 56 7.41 -10.32 -19.59
N HIS A 57 7.08 -11.05 -20.66
CA HIS A 57 8.03 -11.39 -21.72
C HIS A 57 8.72 -10.13 -22.26
N ASP A 58 10.05 -10.13 -22.25
CA ASP A 58 10.91 -9.01 -22.71
C ASP A 58 10.65 -7.66 -22.02
N SER A 59 9.97 -7.66 -20.87
CA SER A 59 9.65 -6.44 -20.13
C SER A 59 10.86 -5.82 -19.44
N GLY A 60 11.88 -6.64 -19.12
CA GLY A 60 13.01 -6.28 -18.28
C GLY A 60 12.70 -6.23 -16.77
N ILE A 61 11.50 -6.68 -16.37
CA ILE A 61 11.09 -6.82 -14.98
C ILE A 61 11.38 -8.26 -14.53
N SER A 62 12.08 -8.41 -13.41
CA SER A 62 12.32 -9.70 -12.79
C SER A 62 11.18 -10.10 -11.83
N VAL A 63 11.00 -11.39 -11.62
CA VAL A 63 9.86 -11.92 -10.87
C VAL A 63 10.24 -13.04 -9.91
N ILE A 64 9.71 -12.95 -8.68
CA ILE A 64 9.56 -14.08 -7.76
C ILE A 64 8.20 -14.72 -8.02
N VAL A 65 8.17 -16.04 -8.23
CA VAL A 65 6.93 -16.81 -8.48
C VAL A 65 6.63 -17.72 -7.29
N GLY A 66 5.51 -17.50 -6.62
CA GLY A 66 5.02 -18.39 -5.57
C GLY A 66 4.34 -19.63 -6.11
N THR A 67 4.44 -20.75 -5.39
CA THR A 67 3.49 -21.86 -5.50
C THR A 67 2.22 -21.48 -4.75
N ARG A 68 1.09 -22.12 -5.09
CA ARG A 68 -0.05 -22.08 -4.19
C ARG A 68 0.26 -22.90 -2.93
N ASN A 69 -0.42 -22.61 -1.82
CA ASN A 69 -0.20 -23.36 -0.58
C ASN A 69 -0.73 -24.81 -0.73
N GLU A 70 -1.82 -25.01 -1.46
CA GLU A 70 -2.39 -26.33 -1.78
C GLU A 70 -1.48 -27.21 -2.65
N ASP A 71 -0.54 -26.62 -3.39
CA ASP A 71 0.42 -27.37 -4.21
C ASP A 71 1.51 -28.05 -3.36
N LEU A 72 1.72 -27.60 -2.12
CA LEU A 72 2.85 -28.05 -1.28
C LEU A 72 2.85 -29.57 -1.03
N GLY A 73 1.68 -30.14 -0.74
CA GLY A 73 1.55 -31.58 -0.47
C GLY A 73 2.01 -32.44 -1.66
N PRO A 74 1.42 -32.25 -2.86
CA PRO A 74 1.87 -32.90 -4.09
C PRO A 74 3.34 -32.65 -4.41
N LEU A 75 3.82 -31.40 -4.32
CA LEU A 75 5.20 -31.02 -4.63
C LEU A 75 6.22 -31.69 -3.69
N ALA A 76 5.87 -31.89 -2.43
CA ALA A 76 6.71 -32.59 -1.46
C ALA A 76 6.72 -34.11 -1.65
N SER A 77 5.55 -34.68 -1.95
CA SER A 77 5.34 -36.13 -1.93
C SER A 77 5.78 -36.84 -3.20
N ASP A 78 5.79 -36.15 -4.34
CA ASP A 78 6.12 -36.73 -5.65
C ASP A 78 7.07 -35.81 -6.46
N PRO A 79 8.34 -36.21 -6.67
CA PRO A 79 9.27 -35.47 -7.52
C PRO A 79 8.78 -35.27 -8.97
N ALA A 80 7.95 -36.17 -9.50
CA ALA A 80 7.36 -36.01 -10.82
C ALA A 80 6.33 -34.86 -10.85
N ALA A 81 5.59 -34.65 -9.75
CA ALA A 81 4.69 -33.51 -9.61
C ALA A 81 5.47 -32.18 -9.60
N ALA A 82 6.62 -32.11 -8.91
CA ALA A 82 7.49 -30.94 -8.94
C ALA A 82 8.08 -30.67 -10.33
N THR A 83 8.49 -31.74 -11.03
CA THR A 83 8.96 -31.65 -12.43
C THR A 83 7.88 -31.08 -13.34
N ALA A 84 6.67 -31.65 -13.29
CA ALA A 84 5.54 -31.18 -14.07
C ALA A 84 5.15 -29.72 -13.72
N TRP A 85 5.23 -29.34 -12.43
CA TRP A 85 4.97 -27.96 -12.02
C TRP A 85 5.97 -26.99 -12.64
N VAL A 86 7.26 -27.31 -12.64
CA VAL A 86 8.30 -26.47 -13.27
C VAL A 86 8.12 -26.40 -14.79
N GLU A 87 7.86 -27.54 -15.44
CA GLU A 87 7.64 -27.62 -16.90
C GLU A 87 6.44 -26.80 -17.35
N ASN A 88 5.37 -26.77 -16.56
CA ASN A 88 4.14 -26.05 -16.91
C ASN A 88 4.19 -24.57 -16.55
N ASN A 89 4.84 -24.20 -15.43
CA ASN A 89 4.71 -22.85 -14.87
C ASN A 89 5.93 -21.96 -15.07
N ILE A 90 7.13 -22.54 -15.17
CA ILE A 90 8.40 -21.80 -15.18
C ILE A 90 9.08 -21.90 -16.53
N LEU A 91 9.23 -23.12 -17.04
CA LEU A 91 9.97 -23.40 -18.28
C LEU A 91 9.45 -22.63 -19.51
N PRO A 92 8.13 -22.42 -19.72
CA PRO A 92 7.63 -21.68 -20.88
C PRO A 92 8.04 -20.20 -20.90
N HIS A 93 8.43 -19.65 -19.75
CA HIS A 93 8.77 -18.23 -19.58
C HIS A 93 10.26 -17.98 -19.33
N SER A 94 11.04 -19.03 -19.02
CA SER A 94 12.40 -18.91 -18.50
C SER A 94 13.42 -18.26 -19.45
N SER A 95 13.14 -18.26 -20.76
CA SER A 95 13.98 -17.61 -21.77
C SER A 95 13.72 -16.12 -21.95
N SER A 96 12.51 -15.65 -21.62
CA SER A 96 12.02 -14.29 -21.92
C SER A 96 11.68 -13.48 -20.67
N VAL A 97 11.63 -14.14 -19.51
CA VAL A 97 11.34 -13.52 -18.20
C VAL A 97 12.47 -13.87 -17.23
N GLN A 98 12.97 -12.86 -16.52
CA GLN A 98 13.97 -13.06 -15.48
C GLN A 98 13.30 -13.55 -14.18
N ILE A 99 13.07 -14.86 -14.09
CA ILE A 99 12.56 -15.50 -12.87
C ILE A 99 13.73 -15.65 -11.88
N THR A 100 13.69 -14.90 -10.77
CA THR A 100 14.77 -14.86 -9.78
C THR A 100 14.65 -15.98 -8.75
N SER A 101 13.42 -16.24 -8.31
CA SER A 101 13.13 -17.23 -7.27
C SER A 101 11.78 -17.89 -7.44
N VAL A 102 11.69 -19.15 -7.04
CA VAL A 102 10.44 -19.88 -6.80
C VAL A 102 10.22 -20.00 -5.29
N ALA A 103 9.10 -19.49 -4.79
CA ALA A 103 8.75 -19.53 -3.37
C ALA A 103 7.75 -20.66 -3.09
N ALA A 104 8.19 -21.69 -2.37
CA ALA A 104 7.36 -22.80 -1.93
C ALA A 104 6.48 -22.36 -0.75
N GLY A 105 5.25 -21.95 -1.05
CA GLY A 105 4.27 -21.47 -0.10
C GLY A 105 4.48 -20.03 0.39
N ASN A 106 3.43 -19.49 1.02
CA ASN A 106 3.39 -18.17 1.62
C ASN A 106 2.69 -18.22 2.98
N GLU A 107 3.38 -17.75 4.03
CA GLU A 107 2.87 -17.64 5.41
C GLU A 107 2.18 -18.91 5.94
N VAL A 108 2.73 -20.08 5.59
CA VAL A 108 2.15 -21.38 5.95
C VAL A 108 2.27 -21.69 7.44
N PHE A 109 3.18 -21.01 8.13
CA PHE A 109 3.40 -21.16 9.56
C PHE A 109 2.55 -20.18 10.38
N PRO A 110 1.96 -20.64 11.49
CA PRO A 110 1.76 -22.04 11.87
C PRO A 110 0.68 -22.71 11.00
N GLY A 111 0.84 -23.99 10.65
CA GLY A 111 -0.15 -24.72 9.86
C GLY A 111 0.31 -26.10 9.39
N ASP A 112 -0.66 -26.99 9.13
CA ASP A 112 -0.38 -28.39 8.79
C ASP A 112 0.37 -28.57 7.46
N LEU A 113 0.23 -27.62 6.54
CA LEU A 113 0.95 -27.64 5.26
C LEU A 113 2.44 -27.33 5.42
N ALA A 114 2.87 -26.75 6.55
CA ALA A 114 4.26 -26.33 6.74
C ALA A 114 5.24 -27.52 6.72
N GLN A 115 4.77 -28.71 7.11
CA GLN A 115 5.57 -29.94 7.08
C GLN A 115 6.05 -30.30 5.67
N TYR A 116 5.36 -29.84 4.63
CA TYR A 116 5.69 -30.14 3.24
C TYR A 116 6.74 -29.20 2.64
N ILE A 117 7.00 -28.04 3.27
CA ILE A 117 7.90 -27.03 2.71
C ILE A 117 9.31 -27.57 2.44
N PRO A 118 10.01 -28.24 3.37
CA PRO A 118 11.39 -28.70 3.14
C PRO A 118 11.53 -29.63 1.92
N ASP A 119 10.63 -30.61 1.80
CA ASP A 119 10.66 -31.58 0.70
C ASP A 119 10.18 -30.96 -0.62
N ALA A 120 9.17 -30.08 -0.59
CA ALA A 120 8.73 -29.34 -1.76
C ALA A 120 9.86 -28.45 -2.30
N MET A 121 10.59 -27.73 -1.44
CA MET A 121 11.74 -26.92 -1.84
C MET A 121 12.83 -27.77 -2.51
N LYS A 122 13.14 -28.94 -1.93
CA LYS A 122 14.13 -29.85 -2.49
C LYS A 122 13.71 -30.35 -3.87
N ASN A 123 12.47 -30.83 -4.02
CA ASN A 123 11.98 -31.36 -5.28
C ASN A 123 11.87 -30.27 -6.37
N LEU A 124 11.48 -29.05 -5.99
CA LEU A 124 11.47 -27.90 -6.90
C LEU A 124 12.89 -27.50 -7.35
N ASP A 125 13.88 -27.50 -6.46
CA ASP A 125 15.26 -27.21 -6.85
C ASP A 125 15.79 -28.28 -7.81
N ASP A 126 15.58 -29.56 -7.49
CA ASP A 126 15.98 -30.68 -8.36
C ASP A 126 15.34 -30.54 -9.76
N ALA A 127 14.05 -30.20 -9.84
CA ALA A 127 13.34 -29.97 -11.09
C ALA A 127 13.87 -28.75 -11.87
N LEU A 128 14.11 -27.62 -11.20
CA LEU A 128 14.68 -26.43 -11.84
C LEU A 128 16.09 -26.69 -12.39
N ARG A 129 16.93 -27.41 -11.62
CA ARG A 129 18.28 -27.79 -12.07
C ARG A 129 18.23 -28.74 -13.26
N ALA A 130 17.33 -29.73 -13.26
CA ALA A 130 17.12 -30.63 -14.39
C ALA A 130 16.66 -29.87 -15.66
N ALA A 131 15.81 -28.86 -15.50
CA ALA A 131 15.35 -27.97 -16.57
C ALA A 131 16.37 -26.89 -16.97
N SER A 132 17.57 -26.87 -16.37
CA SER A 132 18.61 -25.85 -16.59
C SER A 132 18.13 -24.41 -16.32
N VAL A 133 17.19 -24.24 -15.39
CA VAL A 133 16.70 -22.93 -14.93
C VAL A 133 17.52 -22.48 -13.73
N SER A 134 18.05 -21.26 -13.77
CA SER A 134 18.95 -20.75 -12.73
C SER A 134 18.25 -20.22 -11.47
N ALA A 135 16.93 -20.04 -11.50
CA ALA A 135 16.13 -19.49 -10.41
C ALA A 135 16.40 -20.20 -9.08
N THR A 136 16.48 -19.44 -7.99
CA THR A 136 16.64 -20.00 -6.64
C THR A 136 15.33 -20.59 -6.12
N VAL A 137 15.41 -21.45 -5.11
CA VAL A 137 14.22 -21.94 -4.40
C VAL A 137 14.25 -21.45 -2.95
N THR A 138 13.12 -20.94 -2.50
CA THR A 138 12.94 -20.37 -1.17
C THR A 138 11.51 -20.62 -0.65
N THR A 139 11.16 -20.07 0.50
CA THR A 139 9.80 -20.03 1.05
C THR A 139 9.57 -18.67 1.70
N ALA A 140 8.33 -18.21 1.75
CA ALA A 140 7.97 -16.94 2.39
C ALA A 140 7.29 -17.16 3.74
N VAL A 141 7.86 -16.56 4.78
CA VAL A 141 7.37 -16.69 6.16
C VAL A 141 6.97 -15.35 6.75
N SER A 142 5.93 -15.34 7.58
CA SER A 142 5.54 -14.18 8.38
C SER A 142 6.34 -14.11 9.67
N MET A 143 6.24 -13.00 10.40
CA MET A 143 6.80 -12.87 11.75
C MET A 143 6.29 -13.93 12.75
N GLN A 144 5.19 -14.63 12.46
CA GLN A 144 4.62 -15.66 13.36
C GLN A 144 5.52 -16.87 13.56
N VAL A 145 6.55 -17.07 12.71
CA VAL A 145 7.55 -18.12 12.95
C VAL A 145 8.47 -17.82 14.12
N LEU A 146 8.47 -16.58 14.63
CA LEU A 146 9.30 -16.17 15.76
C LEU A 146 8.47 -16.19 17.05
N SER A 147 8.98 -16.85 18.09
CA SER A 147 8.42 -16.73 19.46
C SER A 147 8.95 -15.50 20.19
N ASN A 148 10.12 -15.02 19.79
CA ASN A 148 10.73 -13.82 20.32
C ASN A 148 11.33 -13.00 19.20
N SER A 149 11.01 -11.71 19.17
CA SER A 149 11.56 -10.72 18.24
C SER A 149 12.01 -9.44 18.94
N PHE A 150 11.93 -9.39 20.29
CA PHE A 150 12.34 -8.21 21.06
C PHE A 150 13.14 -8.58 22.33
N PRO A 151 14.33 -7.98 22.54
CA PRO A 151 15.06 -7.17 21.56
C PRO A 151 15.50 -8.02 20.34
N PRO A 152 15.79 -7.40 19.18
CA PRO A 152 16.09 -8.12 17.94
C PRO A 152 17.21 -9.16 18.03
N SER A 153 18.26 -8.91 18.82
CA SER A 153 19.37 -9.84 19.07
C SER A 153 18.95 -11.18 19.66
N ARG A 154 17.74 -11.24 20.25
CA ARG A 154 17.14 -12.45 20.81
C ARG A 154 16.07 -13.07 19.89
N GLY A 155 16.07 -12.71 18.62
CA GLY A 155 15.27 -13.35 17.59
C GLY A 155 15.35 -14.87 17.68
N GLN A 156 14.20 -15.54 17.81
CA GLN A 156 14.15 -16.98 18.02
C GLN A 156 12.92 -17.58 17.35
N PHE A 157 13.11 -18.66 16.59
CA PHE A 157 12.00 -19.43 16.04
C PHE A 157 11.13 -20.03 17.15
N SER A 158 9.82 -20.09 16.93
CA SER A 158 8.88 -20.72 17.86
C SER A 158 9.14 -22.22 17.99
N ALA A 159 8.68 -22.85 19.07
CA ALA A 159 8.86 -24.29 19.27
C ALA A 159 8.20 -25.10 18.14
N GLU A 160 7.06 -24.60 17.64
CA GLU A 160 6.29 -25.20 16.55
C GLU A 160 7.04 -25.09 15.21
N ALA A 161 7.72 -23.97 14.95
CA ALA A 161 8.43 -23.73 13.70
C ALA A 161 9.89 -24.23 13.72
N ALA A 162 10.53 -24.33 14.90
CA ALA A 162 11.98 -24.49 15.04
C ALA A 162 12.56 -25.68 14.26
N THR A 163 11.91 -26.85 14.32
CA THR A 163 12.38 -28.04 13.60
C THR A 163 12.39 -27.82 12.09
N LEU A 164 11.28 -27.32 11.54
CA LEU A 164 11.13 -27.10 10.10
C LEU A 164 11.98 -25.92 9.62
N MET A 165 11.99 -24.81 10.36
CA MET A 165 12.85 -23.66 10.04
C MET A 165 14.33 -24.00 10.12
N THR A 166 14.76 -24.90 11.00
CA THR A 166 16.15 -25.41 11.00
C THR A 166 16.46 -26.19 9.71
N GLN A 167 15.53 -27.01 9.22
CA GLN A 167 15.71 -27.76 7.97
C GLN A 167 15.74 -26.81 6.76
N ILE A 168 14.79 -25.87 6.69
CA ILE A 168 14.72 -24.83 5.66
C ILE A 168 16.02 -24.01 5.66
N THR A 169 16.46 -23.54 6.83
CA THR A 169 17.68 -22.74 6.97
C THR A 169 18.91 -23.50 6.49
N LYS A 170 19.05 -24.78 6.83
CA LYS A 170 20.17 -25.62 6.36
C LYS A 170 20.16 -25.81 4.85
N PHE A 171 18.98 -26.04 4.26
CA PHE A 171 18.83 -26.14 2.81
C PHE A 171 19.28 -24.84 2.13
N LEU A 172 18.74 -23.69 2.56
CA LEU A 172 19.07 -22.37 2.04
C LEU A 172 20.57 -22.06 2.18
N ALA A 173 21.13 -22.31 3.37
CA ALA A 173 22.54 -22.10 3.67
C ALA A 173 23.46 -22.95 2.75
N SER A 174 23.09 -24.20 2.47
CA SER A 174 23.89 -25.10 1.61
C SER A 174 23.96 -24.65 0.15
N LYS A 175 23.00 -23.84 -0.30
CA LYS A 175 22.88 -23.35 -1.67
C LYS A 175 23.23 -21.85 -1.80
N ASN A 176 23.42 -21.16 -0.68
CA ASN A 176 23.44 -19.68 -0.60
C ASN A 176 22.17 -19.05 -1.20
N PHE A 177 21.01 -19.65 -0.91
CA PHE A 177 19.71 -19.09 -1.29
C PHE A 177 19.14 -18.21 -0.17
N PRO A 178 18.36 -17.17 -0.49
CA PRO A 178 17.79 -16.29 0.53
C PRO A 178 16.54 -16.89 1.18
N LEU A 179 16.19 -16.40 2.37
CA LEU A 179 14.86 -16.58 2.96
C LEU A 179 13.99 -15.36 2.62
N LEU A 180 12.74 -15.61 2.20
CA LEU A 180 11.74 -14.55 2.05
C LEU A 180 11.00 -14.32 3.36
N VAL A 181 10.92 -13.07 3.82
CA VAL A 181 10.24 -12.72 5.06
C VAL A 181 9.23 -11.59 4.83
N ASN A 182 8.04 -11.75 5.42
CA ASN A 182 6.99 -10.74 5.40
C ASN A 182 7.08 -9.90 6.68
N VAL A 183 7.41 -8.62 6.54
CA VAL A 183 7.72 -7.70 7.65
C VAL A 183 6.77 -6.52 7.60
N TYR A 184 5.86 -6.45 8.57
CA TYR A 184 4.83 -5.41 8.63
C TYR A 184 4.88 -4.65 9.96
N PRO A 185 5.62 -3.53 10.03
CA PRO A 185 5.60 -2.60 11.17
C PRO A 185 4.18 -2.15 11.55
N TYR A 186 3.27 -2.03 10.58
CA TYR A 186 1.85 -1.74 10.81
C TYR A 186 1.20 -2.69 11.83
N PHE A 187 1.32 -4.00 11.64
CA PHE A 187 0.67 -4.98 12.51
C PHE A 187 1.24 -4.96 13.94
N ALA A 188 2.56 -4.77 14.08
CA ALA A 188 3.17 -4.57 15.39
C ALA A 188 2.64 -3.29 16.06
N ARG A 189 2.49 -2.20 15.31
CA ARG A 189 1.98 -0.91 15.81
C ARG A 189 0.51 -0.99 16.26
N ILE A 190 -0.35 -1.69 15.54
CA ILE A 190 -1.75 -1.82 15.95
C ILE A 190 -1.96 -2.89 17.03
N GLY A 191 -1.07 -3.88 17.12
CA GLY A 191 -1.08 -4.92 18.16
C GLY A 191 -0.67 -4.40 19.54
N ASP A 192 0.33 -3.51 19.60
CA ASP A 192 0.76 -2.85 20.84
C ASP A 192 1.02 -1.34 20.64
N PRO A 193 -0.04 -0.53 20.51
CA PRO A 193 0.07 0.90 20.23
C PRO A 193 0.70 1.73 21.36
N LEU A 194 0.83 1.16 22.56
CA LEU A 194 1.41 1.84 23.72
C LEU A 194 2.93 1.68 23.76
N SER A 195 3.44 0.52 23.36
CA SER A 195 4.89 0.25 23.35
C SER A 195 5.54 0.52 22.00
N VAL A 196 4.78 0.42 20.90
CA VAL A 196 5.27 0.70 19.56
C VAL A 196 4.83 2.10 19.15
N GLU A 197 5.76 3.07 19.15
CA GLU A 197 5.44 4.43 18.70
C GLU A 197 5.11 4.46 17.20
N LEU A 198 4.15 5.29 16.80
CA LEU A 198 3.77 5.44 15.39
C LEU A 198 4.96 5.88 14.52
N ASN A 199 5.72 6.88 14.95
CA ASN A 199 6.86 7.40 14.17
C ASN A 199 7.97 6.35 13.98
N TYR A 200 8.19 5.50 14.99
CA TYR A 200 9.14 4.38 14.92
C TYR A 200 8.69 3.32 13.89
N ALA A 201 7.39 3.06 13.82
CA ALA A 201 6.79 2.16 12.82
C ALA A 201 6.73 2.77 11.42
N LEU A 202 6.58 4.10 11.31
CA LEU A 202 6.55 4.87 10.05
C LEU A 202 7.95 5.20 9.49
N LEU A 203 9.02 4.72 10.13
CA LEU A 203 10.40 4.93 9.70
C LEU A 203 10.76 6.43 9.64
N GLN A 204 10.18 7.22 10.54
CA GLN A 204 10.30 8.67 10.52
C GLN A 204 11.58 9.14 11.21
N ASP A 205 12.26 10.12 10.60
CA ASP A 205 13.51 10.67 11.15
C ASP A 205 13.26 11.29 12.54
N GLY A 206 14.17 11.02 13.49
CA GLY A 206 14.07 11.51 14.86
C GLY A 206 13.04 10.77 15.74
N ALA A 207 12.49 9.64 15.28
CA ALA A 207 11.68 8.76 16.11
C ALA A 207 12.46 8.18 17.31
N THR A 208 11.72 7.58 18.26
CA THR A 208 12.32 6.87 19.39
C THR A 208 13.35 5.84 18.93
N THR A 209 14.47 5.75 19.66
CA THR A 209 15.50 4.74 19.41
C THR A 209 15.39 3.60 20.42
N VAL A 210 15.56 2.38 19.94
CA VAL A 210 15.47 1.15 20.74
C VAL A 210 16.87 0.54 20.89
N PRO A 211 17.44 0.52 22.11
CA PRO A 211 18.76 -0.06 22.34
C PRO A 211 18.71 -1.60 22.42
N ASP A 212 19.71 -2.24 21.81
CA ASP A 212 19.93 -3.69 21.82
C ASP A 212 21.43 -3.99 21.73
N CYS A 213 22.13 -3.74 22.84
CA CYS A 213 23.59 -3.62 22.91
C CYS A 213 24.35 -4.71 22.13
N PRO A 214 25.31 -4.35 21.26
CA PRO A 214 25.85 -3.00 21.02
C PRO A 214 25.07 -2.20 19.96
N LEU A 215 23.97 -2.73 19.43
CA LEU A 215 23.20 -2.11 18.35
C LEU A 215 22.13 -1.17 18.92
N THR A 216 21.67 -0.26 18.07
CA THR A 216 20.53 0.61 18.33
C THR A 216 19.70 0.67 17.06
N TYR A 217 18.38 0.52 17.21
CA TYR A 217 17.43 0.59 16.11
C TYR A 217 16.71 1.92 16.14
N THR A 218 16.70 2.62 15.00
CA THR A 218 16.01 3.91 14.82
C THR A 218 14.63 3.75 14.19
N ASN A 219 14.33 2.56 13.67
CA ASN A 219 13.07 2.23 13.03
C ASN A 219 12.69 0.76 13.28
N LEU A 220 11.39 0.47 13.23
CA LEU A 220 10.87 -0.87 13.53
C LEU A 220 11.18 -1.90 12.43
N PHE A 221 11.30 -1.46 11.17
CA PHE A 221 11.58 -2.34 10.04
C PHE A 221 12.91 -3.06 10.22
N ASP A 222 14.00 -2.31 10.49
CA ASP A 222 15.33 -2.89 10.72
C ASP A 222 15.33 -3.84 11.93
N ALA A 223 14.63 -3.48 13.00
CA ALA A 223 14.51 -4.31 14.19
C ALA A 223 13.82 -5.66 13.88
N MET A 224 12.77 -5.65 13.05
CA MET A 224 12.08 -6.86 12.64
C MET A 224 12.93 -7.73 11.70
N VAL A 225 13.65 -7.11 10.76
CA VAL A 225 14.58 -7.83 9.86
C VAL A 225 15.73 -8.46 10.65
N ASP A 226 16.31 -7.73 11.60
CA ASP A 226 17.43 -8.25 12.40
C ASP A 226 17.01 -9.32 13.42
N ALA A 227 15.74 -9.35 13.83
CA ALA A 227 15.19 -10.47 14.57
C ALA A 227 15.20 -11.77 13.74
N PHE A 228 14.92 -11.70 12.43
CA PHE A 228 15.08 -12.86 11.54
C PHE A 228 16.55 -13.26 11.39
N HIS A 229 17.46 -12.31 11.20
CA HIS A 229 18.89 -12.63 11.12
C HIS A 229 19.41 -13.31 12.41
N ALA A 230 19.01 -12.83 13.59
CA ALA A 230 19.35 -13.46 14.86
C ALA A 230 18.80 -14.90 14.95
N ALA A 231 17.55 -15.12 14.55
CA ALA A 231 16.94 -16.45 14.54
C ALA A 231 17.66 -17.41 13.58
N LEU A 232 17.98 -16.96 12.36
CA LEU A 232 18.72 -17.74 11.36
C LEU A 232 20.11 -18.14 11.85
N GLU A 233 20.86 -17.20 12.43
CA GLU A 233 22.18 -17.47 13.00
C GLU A 233 22.14 -18.52 14.11
N SER A 234 21.09 -18.49 14.95
CA SER A 234 20.93 -19.42 16.07
C SER A 234 20.80 -20.89 15.64
N VAL A 235 20.39 -21.15 14.39
CA VAL A 235 20.26 -22.48 13.80
C VAL A 235 21.30 -22.78 12.72
N GLY A 236 22.35 -21.95 12.64
CA GLY A 236 23.51 -22.14 11.75
C GLY A 236 23.36 -21.54 10.34
N GLY A 237 22.40 -20.63 10.14
CA GLY A 237 22.12 -19.96 8.87
C GLY A 237 22.76 -18.59 8.72
N SER A 238 23.97 -18.37 9.24
CA SER A 238 24.61 -17.04 9.22
C SER A 238 24.87 -16.47 7.82
N ASN A 239 24.96 -17.34 6.79
CA ASN A 239 25.11 -16.98 5.39
C ASN A 239 23.78 -16.91 4.61
N VAL A 240 22.64 -17.17 5.27
CA VAL A 240 21.33 -17.03 4.63
C VAL A 240 20.95 -15.55 4.63
N GLU A 241 20.93 -14.97 3.44
CA GLU A 241 20.45 -13.60 3.23
C GLU A 241 18.93 -13.53 3.40
N VAL A 242 18.44 -12.36 3.80
CA VAL A 242 17.01 -12.09 3.98
C VAL A 242 16.54 -11.17 2.88
N VAL A 243 15.44 -11.53 2.23
CA VAL A 243 14.70 -10.67 1.30
C VAL A 243 13.36 -10.36 1.94
N VAL A 244 13.04 -9.08 2.09
CA VAL A 244 11.73 -8.68 2.61
C VAL A 244 10.72 -8.81 1.48
N SER A 245 9.98 -9.91 1.47
CA SER A 245 9.10 -10.30 0.36
C SER A 245 7.73 -9.65 0.39
N GLU A 246 7.37 -9.04 1.50
CA GLU A 246 6.20 -8.18 1.68
C GLU A 246 6.45 -7.20 2.82
N THR A 247 6.09 -5.94 2.58
CA THR A 247 5.97 -4.92 3.61
C THR A 247 5.11 -3.77 3.07
N GLY A 248 4.39 -3.06 3.92
CA GLY A 248 3.55 -1.97 3.47
C GLY A 248 2.81 -1.30 4.62
N TRP A 249 1.84 -0.45 4.26
CA TRP A 249 0.93 0.17 5.22
C TRP A 249 -0.41 0.48 4.56
N PRO A 250 -1.55 0.13 5.19
CA PRO A 250 -2.86 0.29 4.57
C PRO A 250 -3.33 1.74 4.60
N SER A 251 -4.03 2.18 3.55
CA SER A 251 -4.51 3.55 3.40
C SER A 251 -5.87 3.81 4.05
N ASP A 252 -6.60 2.76 4.45
CA ASP A 252 -7.91 2.83 5.09
C ASP A 252 -8.27 1.50 5.79
N GLY A 253 -9.43 1.45 6.44
CA GLY A 253 -10.06 0.22 6.94
C GLY A 253 -9.66 -0.18 8.36
N GLY A 254 -8.84 0.62 9.06
CA GLY A 254 -8.36 0.30 10.40
C GLY A 254 -7.72 1.47 11.16
N ARG A 255 -7.33 1.20 12.40
CA ARG A 255 -6.58 2.17 13.23
C ARG A 255 -5.24 2.46 12.59
N ASP A 256 -4.85 3.75 12.58
CA ASP A 256 -3.60 4.24 11.97
C ASP A 256 -3.45 3.91 10.47
N ALA A 257 -4.47 3.32 9.84
CA ALA A 257 -4.58 3.17 8.40
C ALA A 257 -5.11 4.47 7.81
N SER A 258 -4.25 5.18 7.09
CA SER A 258 -4.60 6.43 6.43
C SER A 258 -3.72 6.60 5.20
N VAL A 259 -4.22 7.34 4.21
CA VAL A 259 -3.44 7.68 3.01
C VAL A 259 -2.11 8.37 3.39
N GLU A 260 -2.10 9.21 4.42
CA GLU A 260 -0.89 9.92 4.89
C GLU A 260 0.14 8.97 5.51
N ASN A 261 -0.29 8.06 6.38
CA ASN A 261 0.61 7.09 7.00
C ASN A 261 1.10 6.08 5.95
N ALA A 262 0.23 5.66 5.03
CA ALA A 262 0.60 4.77 3.93
C ALA A 262 1.65 5.42 3.00
N GLN A 263 1.46 6.70 2.66
CA GLN A 263 2.44 7.45 1.89
C GLN A 263 3.77 7.58 2.65
N THR A 264 3.71 7.98 3.91
CA THR A 264 4.88 8.20 4.77
C THR A 264 5.70 6.93 4.89
N TYR A 265 5.06 5.81 5.23
CA TYR A 265 5.73 4.52 5.37
C TYR A 265 6.43 4.11 4.06
N ASN A 266 5.71 4.09 2.94
CA ASN A 266 6.27 3.61 1.68
C ASN A 266 7.38 4.52 1.15
N ASN A 267 7.27 5.85 1.31
CA ASN A 267 8.33 6.78 0.93
C ASN A 267 9.59 6.63 1.79
N ASN A 268 9.41 6.53 3.12
CA ASN A 268 10.53 6.35 4.03
C ASN A 268 11.21 4.99 3.83
N LEU A 269 10.44 3.95 3.53
CA LEU A 269 10.95 2.63 3.18
C LEU A 269 11.80 2.67 1.91
N ILE A 270 11.30 3.29 0.84
CA ILE A 270 12.06 3.44 -0.41
C ILE A 270 13.37 4.17 -0.14
N ARG A 271 13.33 5.25 0.65
CA ARG A 271 14.53 6.02 1.05
C ARG A 271 15.50 5.19 1.88
N LEU A 272 15.01 4.43 2.86
CA LEU A 272 15.82 3.55 3.72
C LEU A 272 16.51 2.47 2.90
N VAL A 273 15.78 1.74 2.07
CA VAL A 273 16.35 0.65 1.25
C VAL A 273 17.29 1.20 0.18
N SER A 274 16.97 2.35 -0.43
CA SER A 274 17.81 2.96 -1.45
C SER A 274 19.08 3.62 -0.91
N SER A 275 19.21 3.80 0.40
CA SER A 275 20.45 4.31 1.01
C SER A 275 21.60 3.29 0.91
N GLY A 276 21.27 1.99 0.81
CA GLY A 276 22.25 0.90 0.81
C GLY A 276 22.96 0.71 2.15
N GLU A 277 22.46 1.33 3.23
CA GLU A 277 23.08 1.21 4.56
C GLU A 277 22.86 -0.17 5.21
N GLY A 278 21.87 -0.93 4.73
CA GLY A 278 21.46 -2.20 5.32
C GLY A 278 20.83 -2.00 6.70
N THR A 279 20.83 -3.06 7.53
CA THR A 279 20.36 -2.98 8.92
C THR A 279 21.54 -2.81 9.90
N PRO A 280 21.29 -2.44 11.17
CA PRO A 280 22.32 -2.41 12.19
C PRO A 280 23.13 -3.72 12.34
N ARG A 281 22.50 -4.90 12.20
CA ARG A 281 23.17 -6.21 12.27
C ARG A 281 23.82 -6.63 10.95
N ARG A 282 23.42 -6.04 9.82
CA ARG A 282 23.97 -6.30 8.48
C ARG A 282 24.29 -4.98 7.75
N PRO A 283 25.26 -4.19 8.26
CA PRO A 283 25.59 -2.90 7.67
C PRO A 283 26.21 -3.05 6.28
N GLY A 284 25.84 -2.15 5.36
CA GLY A 284 26.34 -2.10 3.99
C GLY A 284 25.87 -3.25 3.10
N LYS A 285 24.80 -3.96 3.50
CA LYS A 285 24.16 -5.03 2.73
C LYS A 285 22.82 -4.53 2.20
N ASP A 286 22.66 -4.54 0.88
CA ASP A 286 21.39 -4.22 0.26
C ASP A 286 20.31 -5.23 0.69
N ILE A 287 19.11 -4.72 0.96
CA ILE A 287 17.96 -5.51 1.37
C ILE A 287 16.91 -5.44 0.27
N ASP A 288 16.85 -6.48 -0.57
CA ASP A 288 15.77 -6.59 -1.54
C ASP A 288 14.43 -6.60 -0.81
N THR A 289 13.56 -5.65 -1.16
CA THR A 289 12.34 -5.33 -0.41
C THR A 289 11.17 -5.13 -1.36
N TYR A 290 10.07 -5.84 -1.13
CA TYR A 290 8.88 -5.81 -1.96
C TYR A 290 7.72 -5.13 -1.23
N ILE A 291 7.21 -4.06 -1.83
CA ILE A 291 6.09 -3.30 -1.29
C ILE A 291 4.78 -4.04 -1.59
N PHE A 292 4.03 -4.33 -0.54
CA PHE A 292 2.68 -4.87 -0.58
C PHE A 292 1.66 -3.72 -0.56
N ALA A 293 0.91 -3.46 -1.63
CA ALA A 293 0.89 -4.16 -2.93
C ALA A 293 0.63 -3.22 -4.12
N MET A 294 0.65 -3.74 -5.35
CA MET A 294 0.38 -2.95 -6.56
C MET A 294 -1.02 -2.30 -6.54
N PHE A 295 -2.04 -3.04 -6.13
CA PHE A 295 -3.43 -2.59 -6.15
C PHE A 295 -4.16 -2.83 -4.83
N ASN A 296 -5.22 -2.05 -4.61
CA ASN A 296 -6.27 -2.44 -3.67
C ASN A 296 -6.99 -3.67 -4.22
N GLU A 297 -7.14 -4.70 -3.40
CA GLU A 297 -7.67 -6.03 -3.79
C GLU A 297 -9.07 -6.22 -3.18
N ASN A 298 -10.13 -5.97 -3.98
CA ASN A 298 -11.49 -5.86 -3.47
C ASN A 298 -12.13 -7.20 -3.02
N LEU A 299 -11.56 -8.35 -3.43
CA LEU A 299 -12.03 -9.69 -3.02
C LEU A 299 -11.40 -10.17 -1.71
N LYS A 300 -10.45 -9.42 -1.15
CA LYS A 300 -9.92 -9.69 0.20
C LYS A 300 -10.97 -9.42 1.29
N PRO A 301 -10.76 -9.95 2.52
CA PRO A 301 -11.63 -9.65 3.66
C PRO A 301 -11.83 -8.15 3.89
N GLU A 302 -12.99 -7.75 4.40
CA GLU A 302 -13.27 -6.35 4.69
C GLU A 302 -12.32 -5.77 5.76
N GLY A 303 -12.04 -4.46 5.65
CA GLY A 303 -11.13 -3.74 6.52
C GLY A 303 -9.82 -3.39 5.80
N VAL A 304 -8.71 -3.46 6.52
CA VAL A 304 -7.38 -3.05 6.02
C VAL A 304 -6.91 -3.86 4.82
N GLU A 305 -7.32 -5.12 4.73
CA GLU A 305 -6.90 -6.06 3.68
C GLU A 305 -7.27 -5.59 2.26
N ARG A 306 -8.31 -4.75 2.10
CA ARG A 306 -8.69 -4.17 0.80
C ARG A 306 -7.93 -2.89 0.43
N ASN A 307 -7.04 -2.39 1.30
CA ASN A 307 -6.52 -1.02 1.24
C ASN A 307 -4.98 -0.92 1.28
N TRP A 308 -4.26 -1.94 0.81
CA TRP A 308 -2.78 -1.97 0.78
C TRP A 308 -2.16 -1.43 -0.52
N GLY A 309 -2.99 -1.09 -1.51
CA GLY A 309 -2.55 -0.75 -2.86
C GLY A 309 -1.77 0.56 -2.95
N LEU A 310 -0.68 0.54 -3.72
CA LEU A 310 -0.05 1.74 -4.27
C LEU A 310 -0.97 2.44 -5.27
N PHE A 311 -1.77 1.66 -6.01
CA PHE A 311 -2.70 2.16 -7.00
C PHE A 311 -4.13 1.64 -6.75
N TYR A 312 -5.11 2.42 -7.18
CA TYR A 312 -6.44 1.89 -7.44
C TYR A 312 -6.44 1.06 -8.72
N PRO A 313 -7.44 0.19 -8.94
CA PRO A 313 -7.56 -0.61 -10.16
C PRO A 313 -7.63 0.22 -11.45
N ASN A 314 -8.07 1.47 -11.38
CA ASN A 314 -8.04 2.43 -12.49
C ASN A 314 -6.66 3.08 -12.77
N LEU A 315 -5.59 2.56 -12.15
CA LEU A 315 -4.18 3.01 -12.28
C LEU A 315 -3.86 4.38 -11.65
N THR A 316 -4.80 5.02 -10.96
CA THR A 316 -4.53 6.22 -10.14
C THR A 316 -3.87 5.85 -8.81
N GLU A 317 -3.08 6.74 -8.22
CA GLU A 317 -2.37 6.47 -6.95
C GLU A 317 -3.37 6.39 -5.78
N ALA A 318 -3.33 5.31 -5.01
CA ALA A 318 -4.23 5.06 -3.88
C ALA A 318 -3.63 5.50 -2.54
N ASN A 319 -2.31 5.37 -2.41
CA ASN A 319 -1.55 5.71 -1.20
C ASN A 319 -0.75 7.01 -1.34
N SER A 320 -0.98 7.81 -2.38
CA SER A 320 -0.53 9.19 -2.40
C SER A 320 -1.65 10.02 -1.79
N ALA A 321 -1.35 10.77 -0.72
CA ALA A 321 -2.15 11.97 -0.47
C ALA A 321 -2.09 12.74 -1.79
N SER A 322 -3.19 13.28 -2.28
CA SER A 322 -3.34 13.84 -3.63
C SER A 322 -2.38 15.02 -3.95
N GLY A 323 -1.26 15.19 -3.23
CA GLY A 323 -0.43 16.38 -3.12
C GLY A 323 -1.18 17.55 -2.48
N MET A 324 -2.51 17.42 -2.41
CA MET A 324 -3.44 18.51 -2.19
C MET A 324 -3.39 18.97 -0.74
N ALA A 325 -2.54 19.92 -0.40
CA ALA A 325 -2.63 20.63 0.86
C ALA A 325 -4.00 21.30 0.99
N VAL A 326 -4.46 21.58 2.21
CA VAL A 326 -5.61 22.45 2.44
C VAL A 326 -5.07 23.65 3.19
N ASP A 327 -5.25 24.84 2.64
CA ASP A 327 -4.89 26.06 3.36
C ASP A 327 -5.69 26.13 4.67
N ASP A 328 -5.00 26.41 5.78
CA ASP A 328 -5.62 26.52 7.10
C ASP A 328 -6.72 27.60 7.12
N GLU A 329 -6.63 28.60 6.24
CA GLU A 329 -7.70 29.59 6.05
C GLU A 329 -9.03 28.93 5.66
N CYS A 330 -9.02 27.83 4.90
CA CYS A 330 -10.25 27.13 4.53
C CYS A 330 -11.02 26.63 5.76
N LYS A 331 -10.30 26.03 6.71
CA LYS A 331 -10.87 25.52 7.97
C LYS A 331 -11.34 26.67 8.85
N LEU A 332 -10.52 27.71 8.97
CA LEU A 332 -10.84 28.90 9.77
C LEU A 332 -12.12 29.57 9.25
N LYS A 333 -12.23 29.80 7.94
CA LYS A 333 -13.41 30.43 7.33
C LYS A 333 -14.66 29.56 7.43
N PHE A 334 -14.50 28.25 7.28
CA PHE A 334 -15.61 27.32 7.50
C PHE A 334 -16.09 27.33 8.97
N LEU A 335 -15.19 27.38 9.95
CA LEU A 335 -15.56 27.53 11.36
C LEU A 335 -16.28 28.86 11.62
N GLU A 336 -15.86 29.94 10.96
CA GLU A 336 -16.56 31.24 11.05
C GLU A 336 -17.97 31.20 10.43
N LEU A 337 -18.15 30.49 9.32
CA LEU A 337 -19.48 30.23 8.75
C LEU A 337 -20.35 29.41 9.72
N LYS A 338 -19.83 28.26 10.21
CA LYS A 338 -20.57 27.33 11.07
C LYS A 338 -20.94 27.92 12.43
N ALA A 339 -19.99 28.59 13.10
CA ALA A 339 -20.17 29.01 14.50
C ALA A 339 -20.64 30.46 14.63
N LYS A 340 -20.17 31.36 13.76
CA LYS A 340 -20.48 32.81 13.86
C LYS A 340 -21.52 33.27 12.85
N ARG A 341 -21.85 32.45 11.85
CA ARG A 341 -22.73 32.80 10.72
C ARG A 341 -22.27 34.07 10.00
N ASN A 342 -20.95 34.26 9.93
CA ASN A 342 -20.32 35.42 9.28
C ASN A 342 -20.43 35.38 7.75
N TYR A 343 -20.72 34.21 7.19
CA TYR A 343 -20.74 33.97 5.75
C TYR A 343 -21.97 33.14 5.38
N ARG A 344 -22.64 33.50 4.27
CA ARG A 344 -23.73 32.70 3.72
C ARG A 344 -23.22 31.50 2.91
N PHE A 345 -22.11 31.70 2.22
CA PHE A 345 -21.43 30.66 1.45
C PHE A 345 -19.92 30.90 1.40
N ILE A 346 -19.18 29.86 1.10
CA ILE A 346 -17.74 29.94 0.79
C ILE A 346 -17.49 29.09 -0.44
N THR A 347 -16.82 29.63 -1.46
CA THR A 347 -16.27 28.84 -2.56
C THR A 347 -14.78 28.60 -2.31
N PHE A 348 -14.31 27.44 -2.75
CA PHE A 348 -12.92 27.02 -2.68
C PHE A 348 -12.46 26.58 -4.06
N LYS A 349 -11.20 26.88 -4.36
CA LYS A 349 -10.53 26.46 -5.60
C LYS A 349 -9.28 25.66 -5.28
N ILE A 350 -8.87 24.83 -6.24
CA ILE A 350 -7.58 24.17 -6.23
C ILE A 350 -6.64 25.01 -7.09
N GLU A 351 -5.58 25.53 -6.48
CA GLU A 351 -4.50 26.21 -7.17
C GLU A 351 -3.19 25.47 -6.89
N GLY A 352 -2.52 25.00 -7.94
CA GLY A 352 -1.37 24.10 -7.80
C GLY A 352 -1.76 22.76 -7.15
N GLN A 353 -1.20 22.49 -5.97
CA GLN A 353 -1.50 21.31 -5.16
C GLN A 353 -2.07 21.74 -3.78
N GLN A 354 -2.89 22.78 -3.75
CA GLN A 354 -3.51 23.26 -2.51
C GLN A 354 -4.96 23.70 -2.74
N VAL A 355 -5.86 23.32 -1.82
CA VAL A 355 -7.20 23.90 -1.72
C VAL A 355 -7.10 25.22 -0.97
N MET A 356 -7.67 26.27 -1.54
CA MET A 356 -7.67 27.61 -0.96
C MET A 356 -9.06 28.25 -1.09
N VAL A 357 -9.32 29.25 -0.25
CA VAL A 357 -10.54 30.05 -0.32
C VAL A 357 -10.54 30.84 -1.64
N ASP A 358 -11.67 30.79 -2.34
CA ASP A 358 -11.88 31.49 -3.61
C ASP A 358 -12.77 32.72 -3.39
N LYS A 359 -13.96 32.56 -2.80
CA LYS A 359 -14.87 33.66 -2.45
C LYS A 359 -15.54 33.41 -1.10
N LEU A 360 -15.70 34.47 -0.32
CA LEU A 360 -16.54 34.52 0.88
C LEU A 360 -17.82 35.27 0.55
N GLY A 361 -18.96 34.62 0.76
CA GLY A 361 -20.27 35.22 0.58
C GLY A 361 -20.78 35.88 1.85
N SER A 362 -21.19 37.14 1.81
CA SER A 362 -21.69 37.84 2.99
C SER A 362 -23.07 37.31 3.44
N PRO A 363 -23.50 37.51 4.70
CA PRO A 363 -24.77 36.98 5.20
C PRO A 363 -26.02 37.51 4.47
N ASP A 364 -25.90 38.64 3.77
CA ASP A 364 -26.94 39.30 2.99
C ASP A 364 -26.98 38.89 1.51
N GLU A 365 -25.98 38.14 1.01
CA GLU A 365 -25.98 37.60 -0.35
C GLU A 365 -27.00 36.46 -0.51
N SER A 366 -27.69 36.45 -1.65
CA SER A 366 -28.77 35.53 -2.00
C SER A 366 -28.28 34.19 -2.55
N TYR A 367 -29.21 33.27 -2.84
CA TYR A 367 -28.88 32.02 -3.53
C TYR A 367 -28.43 32.27 -4.98
N GLU A 368 -29.03 33.29 -5.62
CA GLU A 368 -28.66 33.76 -6.94
C GLU A 368 -27.22 34.30 -6.94
N ASP A 369 -26.82 35.06 -5.92
CA ASP A 369 -25.44 35.57 -5.79
C ASP A 369 -24.42 34.44 -5.60
N PHE A 370 -24.81 33.41 -4.85
CA PHE A 370 -24.01 32.19 -4.70
C PHE A 370 -23.82 31.47 -6.04
N THR A 371 -24.91 31.17 -6.75
CA THR A 371 -24.82 30.45 -8.04
C THR A 371 -24.07 31.25 -9.10
N ALA A 372 -24.21 32.58 -9.11
CA ALA A 372 -23.44 33.47 -9.99
C ALA A 372 -21.93 33.49 -9.69
N SER A 373 -21.51 33.04 -8.50
CA SER A 373 -20.09 32.92 -8.15
C SER A 373 -19.41 31.66 -8.69
N LEU A 374 -20.18 30.70 -9.20
CA LEU A 374 -19.66 29.44 -9.73
C LEU A 374 -19.34 29.58 -11.24
N PRO A 375 -18.06 29.42 -11.65
CA PRO A 375 -17.66 29.58 -13.05
C PRO A 375 -18.19 28.45 -13.94
N SER A 376 -18.50 28.76 -15.20
CA SER A 376 -19.07 27.78 -16.14
C SER A 376 -18.06 26.79 -16.72
N ASP A 377 -16.75 27.06 -16.58
CA ASP A 377 -15.64 26.33 -17.22
C ASP A 377 -14.55 25.87 -16.24
N GLU A 378 -14.71 26.13 -14.95
CA GLU A 378 -13.80 25.66 -13.90
C GLU A 378 -14.54 24.97 -12.75
N CYS A 379 -13.88 24.00 -12.14
CA CYS A 379 -14.41 23.31 -10.95
C CYS A 379 -14.28 24.18 -9.68
N ARG A 380 -15.21 24.01 -8.74
CA ARG A 380 -15.16 24.60 -7.40
C ARG A 380 -15.68 23.61 -6.36
N TYR A 381 -15.22 23.74 -5.12
CA TYR A 381 -16.00 23.26 -3.98
C TYR A 381 -16.74 24.45 -3.39
N ALA A 382 -17.92 24.23 -2.85
CA ALA A 382 -18.64 25.26 -2.13
C ALA A 382 -19.27 24.71 -0.85
N VAL A 383 -19.35 25.54 0.17
CA VAL A 383 -20.24 25.32 1.31
C VAL A 383 -21.30 26.40 1.33
N TYR A 384 -22.53 26.01 1.61
CA TYR A 384 -23.69 26.90 1.63
C TYR A 384 -24.52 26.63 2.88
N ASP A 385 -24.69 27.63 3.75
CA ASP A 385 -25.55 27.54 4.94
C ASP A 385 -26.99 27.88 4.53
N PHE A 386 -27.83 26.86 4.40
CA PHE A 386 -29.21 27.04 3.96
C PHE A 386 -30.17 27.10 5.14
N ASP A 387 -30.78 28.27 5.32
CA ASP A 387 -31.90 28.46 6.25
C ASP A 387 -33.23 28.02 5.63
N PHE A 388 -34.04 27.31 6.42
CA PHE A 388 -35.39 26.95 6.07
C PHE A 388 -36.32 26.93 7.29
N THR A 389 -37.61 27.11 7.04
CA THR A 389 -38.66 27.00 8.05
C THR A 389 -39.34 25.64 7.93
N THR A 390 -39.41 24.91 9.03
CA THR A 390 -40.13 23.62 9.08
C THR A 390 -41.64 23.85 9.04
N ASN A 391 -42.42 22.78 8.79
CA ASN A 391 -43.88 22.83 8.83
C ASN A 391 -44.44 23.24 10.20
N GLU A 392 -43.63 23.13 11.25
CA GLU A 392 -43.96 23.55 12.63
C GLU A 392 -43.58 25.01 12.90
N ASN A 393 -43.23 25.77 11.85
CA ASN A 393 -42.79 27.16 11.93
C ASN A 393 -41.49 27.37 12.74
N CYS A 394 -40.64 26.33 12.82
CA CYS A 394 -39.32 26.41 13.45
C CYS A 394 -38.26 26.76 12.40
N GLN A 395 -37.41 27.76 12.67
CA GLN A 395 -36.26 28.05 11.82
C GLN A 395 -35.14 27.04 12.09
N LYS A 396 -34.62 26.44 11.02
CA LYS A 396 -33.47 25.53 11.04
C LYS A 396 -32.50 25.91 9.93
N SER A 397 -31.25 25.48 10.06
CA SER A 397 -30.29 25.55 8.97
C SER A 397 -29.63 24.21 8.72
N LYS A 398 -29.18 23.99 7.48
CA LYS A 398 -28.33 22.88 7.08
C LYS A 398 -27.15 23.38 6.27
N ILE A 399 -25.95 22.88 6.59
CA ILE A 399 -24.74 23.17 5.82
C ILE A 399 -24.61 22.15 4.69
N PHE A 400 -24.64 22.66 3.47
CA PHE A 400 -24.42 21.90 2.24
C PHE A 400 -22.95 21.97 1.83
N PHE A 401 -22.41 20.86 1.35
CA PHE A 401 -21.17 20.81 0.59
C PHE A 401 -21.49 20.47 -0.86
N ILE A 402 -21.05 21.32 -1.78
CA ILE A 402 -21.36 21.25 -3.20
C ILE A 402 -20.05 21.06 -3.96
N ALA A 403 -19.92 19.95 -4.66
CA ALA A 403 -18.86 19.71 -5.63
C ALA A 403 -19.32 20.18 -7.02
N TRP A 404 -18.88 21.37 -7.42
CA TRP A 404 -19.20 21.99 -8.70
C TRP A 404 -18.17 21.58 -9.76
N SER A 405 -18.63 20.86 -10.80
CA SER A 405 -17.76 20.37 -11.87
C SER A 405 -18.43 20.52 -13.25
N PRO A 406 -18.42 21.72 -13.84
CA PRO A 406 -19.06 21.97 -15.13
C PRO A 406 -18.63 21.00 -16.21
N ASP A 407 -19.54 20.60 -17.09
CA ASP A 407 -19.23 19.70 -18.20
C ASP A 407 -18.15 20.27 -19.13
N SER A 408 -18.16 21.58 -19.31
CA SER A 408 -17.19 22.31 -20.14
C SER A 408 -15.77 22.38 -19.54
N SER A 409 -15.60 22.00 -18.26
CA SER A 409 -14.29 21.99 -17.59
C SER A 409 -13.35 20.94 -18.18
N ARG A 410 -12.05 21.25 -18.20
CA ARG A 410 -11.01 20.33 -18.71
C ARG A 410 -11.03 19.00 -17.94
N VAL A 411 -10.94 17.87 -18.65
CA VAL A 411 -10.96 16.50 -18.08
C VAL A 411 -10.00 16.36 -16.90
N ARG A 412 -8.76 16.84 -17.04
CA ARG A 412 -7.75 16.78 -15.98
C ARG A 412 -8.15 17.55 -14.73
N MET A 413 -8.82 18.70 -14.86
CA MET A 413 -9.30 19.47 -13.71
C MET A 413 -10.41 18.72 -12.97
N LYS A 414 -11.37 18.18 -13.73
CA LYS A 414 -12.46 17.35 -13.16
C LYS A 414 -11.91 16.15 -12.38
N MET A 415 -10.88 15.48 -12.92
CA MET A 415 -10.20 14.37 -12.23
C MET A 415 -9.57 14.81 -10.89
N VAL A 416 -8.86 15.94 -10.88
CA VAL A 416 -8.23 16.46 -9.66
C VAL A 416 -9.29 16.78 -8.60
N TYR A 417 -10.34 17.53 -8.96
CA TYR A 417 -11.42 17.86 -8.03
C TYR A 417 -12.22 16.63 -7.57
N ALA A 418 -12.45 15.64 -8.43
CA ALA A 418 -13.09 14.40 -8.01
C ALA A 418 -12.23 13.63 -6.99
N SER A 419 -10.93 13.51 -7.26
CA SER A 419 -9.99 12.78 -6.39
C SER A 419 -9.72 13.46 -5.04
N SER A 420 -9.75 14.80 -4.97
CA SER A 420 -9.46 15.56 -3.74
C SER A 420 -10.69 15.82 -2.87
N LYS A 421 -11.89 15.54 -3.37
CA LYS A 421 -13.17 15.89 -2.72
C LYS A 421 -13.28 15.34 -1.31
N ASP A 422 -13.15 14.03 -1.14
CA ASP A 422 -13.37 13.38 0.15
C ASP A 422 -12.27 13.69 1.16
N ARG A 423 -11.07 14.05 0.70
CA ARG A 423 -10.02 14.57 1.57
C ARG A 423 -10.37 15.97 2.08
N PHE A 424 -10.69 16.90 1.17
CA PHE A 424 -11.02 18.28 1.57
C PHE A 424 -12.28 18.33 2.45
N LYS A 425 -13.32 17.57 2.10
CA LYS A 425 -14.58 17.50 2.87
C LYS A 425 -14.35 17.06 4.33
N ARG A 426 -13.40 16.14 4.58
CA ARG A 426 -13.06 15.67 5.93
C ARG A 426 -12.46 16.78 6.82
N GLU A 427 -11.86 17.80 6.22
CA GLU A 427 -11.35 18.97 6.96
C GLU A 427 -12.47 19.93 7.43
N LEU A 428 -13.69 19.77 6.89
CA LEU A 428 -14.84 20.65 7.14
C LEU A 428 -15.89 19.94 8.01
N ASP A 429 -15.56 19.72 9.28
CA ASP A 429 -16.44 19.01 10.22
C ASP A 429 -17.77 19.74 10.46
N GLY A 430 -18.90 19.08 10.19
CA GLY A 430 -20.25 19.62 10.38
C GLY A 430 -21.04 19.86 9.08
N ILE A 431 -20.54 19.41 7.93
CA ILE A 431 -21.35 19.29 6.71
C ILE A 431 -22.48 18.29 6.95
N GLN A 432 -23.71 18.66 6.57
CA GLN A 432 -24.91 17.85 6.80
C GLN A 432 -25.47 17.24 5.51
N VAL A 433 -25.24 17.90 4.37
CA VAL A 433 -25.73 17.43 3.07
C VAL A 433 -24.63 17.58 2.03
N GLU A 434 -24.46 16.56 1.19
CA GLU A 434 -23.55 16.57 0.06
C GLU A 434 -24.33 16.61 -1.26
N LEU A 435 -23.87 17.44 -2.19
CA LEU A 435 -24.39 17.56 -3.54
C LEU A 435 -23.24 17.63 -4.54
N GLN A 436 -23.40 17.00 -5.69
CA GLN A 436 -22.53 17.16 -6.84
C GLN A 436 -23.37 17.71 -7.98
N ALA A 437 -22.84 18.71 -8.69
CA ALA A 437 -23.54 19.36 -9.80
C ALA A 437 -22.57 19.67 -10.94
N THR A 438 -22.99 19.37 -12.17
CA THR A 438 -22.27 19.71 -13.40
C THR A 438 -22.97 20.83 -14.19
N ASP A 439 -24.21 21.16 -13.82
CA ASP A 439 -25.02 22.23 -14.40
C ASP A 439 -25.83 22.95 -13.30
N PRO A 440 -26.11 24.26 -13.39
CA PRO A 440 -26.84 24.97 -12.34
C PRO A 440 -28.25 24.42 -12.09
N SER A 441 -28.87 23.77 -13.08
CA SER A 441 -30.18 23.13 -12.92
C SER A 441 -30.17 21.95 -11.92
N GLU A 442 -29.03 21.29 -11.74
CA GLU A 442 -28.85 20.17 -10.80
C GLU A 442 -28.70 20.63 -9.34
N MET A 443 -28.53 21.94 -9.15
CA MET A 443 -28.52 22.61 -7.87
C MET A 443 -29.53 23.77 -7.88
N SER A 444 -30.71 23.57 -8.45
CA SER A 444 -31.78 24.57 -8.34
C SER A 444 -32.18 24.78 -6.88
N PHE A 445 -32.75 25.95 -6.57
CA PHE A 445 -33.21 26.27 -5.22
C PHE A 445 -34.21 25.22 -4.67
N ASP A 446 -35.05 24.67 -5.54
CA ASP A 446 -36.00 23.62 -5.17
C ASP A 446 -35.30 22.31 -4.77
N ILE A 447 -34.22 21.93 -5.46
CA ILE A 447 -33.41 20.74 -5.12
C ILE A 447 -32.73 20.93 -3.76
N ILE A 448 -32.14 22.10 -3.51
CA ILE A 448 -31.54 22.42 -2.21
C ILE A 448 -32.59 22.34 -1.10
N LYS A 449 -33.77 22.93 -1.33
CA LYS A 449 -34.88 22.91 -0.37
C LYS A 449 -35.40 21.49 -0.12
N GLU A 450 -35.47 20.65 -1.15
CA GLU A 450 -35.88 19.25 -1.03
C GLU A 450 -34.88 18.45 -0.18
N ARG A 451 -33.58 18.57 -0.48
CA ARG A 451 -32.51 17.89 0.29
C ARG A 451 -32.34 18.44 1.70
N ALA A 452 -32.81 19.66 1.97
CA ALA A 452 -32.79 20.27 3.29
C ALA A 452 -33.88 19.74 4.23
N ARG A 453 -34.95 19.14 3.69
CA ARG A 453 -36.08 18.66 4.50
C ARG A 453 -35.75 17.43 5.35
#